data_AF-A0A832K913-F1
#
_entry.id   AF-A0A832K913-F1
#
_cell.length_a   1.000
_cell.length_b   1.000
_cell.length_c   1.000
_cell.angle_alpha   90.00
_cell.angle_beta   90.00
_cell.angle_gamma   90.00
#
_symmetry.space_group_name_H-M   'P 1'
#
loop_
_entity.id
_entity.type
_entity.pdbx_description
1 polymer ?
#
loop_
_entity_poly.entity_id
_entity_poly.type
_entity_poly.pdbx_seq_one_letter_code
_entity_poly.pdbx_strand_id
1 'polypeptide(L)'
;MGPAESEHLPDFETLAFFRTEVAANDTPKGIMVNSPAVFAGQFGRGRVVCFSPHPEQTEGLESWISRAVAWGSQPAQDAQPAQ
;
A
#
# COMPACT_ATOMS: atom_id res chain seq x y z
N MET A 1 -4.26 9.13 3.49
CA MET A 1 -2.83 9.25 3.83
C MET A 1 -2.18 10.05 2.71
N GLY A 2 -1.66 11.24 3.00
CA GLY A 2 -0.89 12.05 2.05
C GLY A 2 0.60 11.96 2.36
N PRO A 3 1.50 12.46 1.50
CA PRO A 3 2.95 12.33 1.65
C PRO A 3 3.55 13.05 2.87
N ALA A 4 2.71 13.64 3.74
CA ALA A 4 3.07 14.46 4.89
C ALA A 4 4.03 15.63 4.58
N GLU A 5 4.34 15.87 3.29
CA GLU A 5 5.23 16.91 2.74
C GLU A 5 6.55 17.05 3.53
N SER A 6 7.05 15.93 4.06
CA SER A 6 8.27 15.91 4.85
C SER A 6 9.43 15.52 3.95
N GLU A 7 10.45 16.38 3.86
CA GLU A 7 11.70 16.07 3.12
C GLU A 7 12.43 14.82 3.65
N HIS A 8 12.08 14.36 4.85
CA HIS A 8 12.67 13.18 5.49
C HIS A 8 11.90 11.88 5.22
N LEU A 9 10.77 11.95 4.51
CA LEU A 9 9.95 10.81 4.15
C LEU A 9 9.93 10.67 2.62
N PRO A 10 10.50 9.57 2.08
CA PRO A 10 10.38 9.28 0.66
C PRO A 10 8.91 9.14 0.26
N ASP A 11 8.62 9.46 -1.01
CA ASP A 11 7.30 9.20 -1.59
C ASP A 11 6.94 7.72 -1.51
N PHE A 12 5.64 7.46 -1.32
CA PHE A 12 5.10 6.11 -1.39
C PHE A 12 4.70 5.76 -2.81
N GLU A 13 4.86 4.50 -3.17
CA GLU A 13 4.37 3.91 -4.41
C GLU A 13 2.97 3.35 -4.21
N THR A 14 2.04 3.68 -5.11
CA THR A 14 0.72 3.05 -5.14
C THR A 14 0.79 1.75 -5.95
N LEU A 15 0.53 0.62 -5.29
CA LEU A 15 0.60 -0.73 -5.87
C LEU A 15 -0.73 -1.19 -6.46
N ALA A 16 -1.85 -0.72 -5.92
CA ALA A 16 -3.18 -1.07 -6.40
C ALA A 16 -4.17 0.06 -6.17
N PHE A 17 -5.23 0.07 -6.97
CA PHE A 17 -6.31 1.05 -6.89
C PHE A 17 -7.66 0.34 -6.79
N PHE A 18 -8.60 0.97 -6.09
CA PHE A 18 -9.98 0.50 -6.08
C PHE A 18 -10.61 0.67 -7.47
N ARG A 19 -11.40 -0.31 -7.88
CA ARG A 19 -12.17 -0.29 -9.15
C ARG A 19 -13.67 -0.24 -8.92
N THR A 20 -14.10 -0.70 -7.76
CA THR A 20 -15.47 -0.64 -7.28
C THR A 20 -15.48 0.02 -5.90
N GLU A 21 -16.67 0.33 -5.42
CA GLU A 21 -16.85 0.90 -4.08
C GLU A 21 -17.79 0.03 -3.25
N VAL A 22 -17.64 0.13 -1.93
CA VAL A 22 -18.56 -0.46 -0.96
C VAL A 22 -19.33 0.70 -0.33
N ALA A 23 -20.50 1.01 -0.89
CA ALA A 23 -21.36 2.08 -0.41
C ALA A 23 -22.43 1.55 0.58
N ALA A 24 -21.98 0.95 1.68
CA ALA A 24 -22.83 0.42 2.76
C ALA A 24 -22.76 1.30 4.01
N ASN A 25 -23.74 1.20 4.93
CA ASN A 25 -23.75 1.92 6.21
C ASN A 25 -23.62 3.44 6.05
N ASP A 26 -24.36 4.04 5.10
CA ASP A 26 -24.33 5.48 4.80
C ASP A 26 -22.94 6.05 4.46
N THR A 27 -22.02 5.21 3.98
CA THR A 27 -20.73 5.67 3.48
C THR A 27 -20.87 6.50 2.19
N PRO A 28 -20.09 7.59 2.05
CA PRO A 28 -20.12 8.43 0.85
C PRO A 28 -19.80 7.66 -0.44
N LYS A 29 -20.64 7.85 -1.46
CA LYS A 29 -20.46 7.29 -2.81
C LYS A 29 -19.48 8.11 -3.63
N GLY A 30 -18.77 7.46 -4.55
CA GLY A 30 -17.86 8.07 -5.51
C GLY A 30 -16.46 8.38 -4.98
N ILE A 31 -16.17 8.10 -3.71
CA ILE A 31 -14.85 8.33 -3.10
C ILE A 31 -13.93 7.12 -3.28
N MET A 32 -14.52 5.92 -3.26
CA MET A 32 -13.88 4.60 -3.48
C MET A 32 -13.07 4.54 -4.77
N VAL A 33 -13.79 4.69 -5.87
CA VAL A 33 -13.34 4.31 -7.20
C VAL A 33 -12.13 5.13 -7.64
N ASN A 34 -11.11 4.45 -8.17
CA ASN A 34 -9.83 5.02 -8.61
C ASN A 34 -8.94 5.62 -7.51
N SER A 35 -9.32 5.49 -6.24
CA SER A 35 -8.42 5.85 -5.14
C SER A 35 -7.38 4.75 -4.87
N PRO A 36 -6.20 5.09 -4.29
CA PRO A 36 -5.21 4.11 -3.87
C PRO A 36 -5.79 3.09 -2.87
N ALA A 37 -5.64 1.79 -3.18
CA ALA A 37 -6.10 0.67 -2.34
C ALA A 37 -4.95 0.02 -1.56
N VAL A 38 -3.78 -0.08 -2.19
CA VAL A 38 -2.56 -0.63 -1.58
C VAL A 38 -1.40 0.27 -1.96
N PHE A 39 -0.55 0.60 -1.00
CA PHE A 39 0.64 1.41 -1.23
C PHE A 39 1.81 0.91 -0.38
N ALA A 40 3.02 1.15 -0.86
CA ALA A 40 4.25 0.77 -0.20
C ALA A 40 5.24 1.93 -0.19
N GLY A 41 6.13 1.95 0.79
CA GLY A 41 7.15 2.99 0.91
C GLY A 41 8.28 2.57 1.83
N GLN A 42 9.20 3.49 2.06
CA GLN A 42 10.30 3.30 3.00
C GLN A 42 10.06 4.13 4.26
N PHE A 43 10.41 3.58 5.42
CA PHE A 43 10.39 4.29 6.68
C PHE A 43 11.58 3.87 7.55
N GLY A 44 12.47 4.84 7.84
CA GLY A 44 13.72 4.56 8.53
C GLY A 44 14.60 3.59 7.73
N ARG A 45 14.92 2.43 8.33
CA ARG A 45 15.74 1.38 7.69
C ARG A 45 14.93 0.24 7.08
N GLY A 46 13.60 0.35 7.10
CA GLY A 46 12.69 -0.69 6.67
C GLY A 46 11.72 -0.20 5.62
N ARG A 47 10.93 -1.14 5.12
CA ARG A 47 9.87 -0.91 4.14
C ARG A 47 8.51 -1.10 4.81
N VAL A 48 7.51 -0.36 4.34
CA VAL A 48 6.13 -0.40 4.82
C VAL A 48 5.23 -0.72 3.63
N VAL A 49 4.20 -1.52 3.86
CA VAL A 49 3.10 -1.73 2.93
C VAL A 49 1.79 -1.61 3.70
N CYS A 50 0.82 -0.90 3.14
CA CYS A 50 -0.48 -0.66 3.73
C CYS A 50 -1.57 -1.21 2.82
N PHE A 51 -2.50 -1.96 3.41
CA PHE A 51 -3.70 -2.46 2.75
C PHE A 51 -4.91 -1.70 3.28
N SER A 52 -5.63 -1.02 2.39
CA SER A 52 -6.97 -0.52 2.70
C SER A 52 -8.05 -1.61 2.65
N PRO A 53 -8.03 -2.60 1.72
CA PRO A 53 -8.98 -3.71 1.76
C PRO A 53 -8.51 -4.83 2.69
N HIS A 54 -9.36 -5.83 2.89
CA HIS A 54 -9.03 -7.13 3.49
C HIS A 54 -8.68 -8.15 2.38
N PRO A 55 -7.43 -8.20 1.88
CA PRO A 55 -7.07 -9.17 0.84
C PRO A 55 -7.26 -10.62 1.31
N GLU A 56 -7.14 -10.89 2.61
CA GLU A 56 -7.41 -12.19 3.22
C GLU A 56 -8.89 -12.63 3.16
N GLN A 57 -9.80 -11.69 2.89
CA GLN A 57 -11.23 -11.94 2.70
C GLN A 57 -11.69 -11.75 1.25
N THR A 58 -10.74 -11.55 0.32
CA THR A 58 -11.02 -11.33 -1.10
C THR A 58 -10.56 -12.55 -1.90
N GLU A 59 -11.49 -13.16 -2.64
CA GLU A 59 -11.20 -14.34 -3.45
C GLU A 59 -10.00 -14.11 -4.38
N GLY A 60 -9.02 -15.00 -4.29
CA GLY A 60 -7.79 -14.97 -5.09
C GLY A 60 -6.67 -14.08 -4.54
N LEU A 61 -6.90 -13.35 -3.44
CA LEU A 61 -5.90 -12.48 -2.80
C LEU A 61 -5.41 -12.99 -1.44
N GLU A 62 -5.80 -14.19 -1.02
CA GLU A 62 -5.57 -14.73 0.32
C GLU A 62 -4.07 -14.80 0.67
N SER A 63 -3.23 -15.06 -0.33
CA SER A 63 -1.77 -15.14 -0.17
C SER A 63 -1.07 -13.80 -0.02
N TRP A 64 -1.76 -12.67 -0.21
CA TRP A 64 -1.14 -11.35 -0.26
C TRP A 64 -0.51 -10.94 1.06
N ILE A 65 -1.16 -11.25 2.19
CA ILE A 65 -0.59 -10.95 3.52
C ILE A 65 0.74 -11.70 3.71
N SER A 66 0.78 -13.00 3.39
CA SER A 66 2.01 -13.78 3.49
C SER A 66 3.10 -13.27 2.54
N ARG A 67 2.73 -12.87 1.32
CA ARG A 67 3.67 -12.26 0.36
C ARG A 67 4.20 -10.91 0.85
N ALA A 68 3.35 -10.09 1.46
CA ALA A 68 3.73 -8.81 2.04
C ALA A 68 4.71 -8.99 3.21
N VAL A 69 4.47 -9.98 4.08
CA VAL A 69 5.40 -10.32 5.17
C VAL A 69 6.74 -10.79 4.59
N ALA A 70 6.72 -11.68 3.60
CA ALA A 70 7.94 -12.18 2.97
C ALA A 70 8.73 -11.04 2.30
N TRP A 71 8.04 -10.15 1.57
CA TRP A 71 8.64 -8.96 0.96
C TRP A 71 9.21 -8.00 2.01
N GLY A 72 8.47 -7.74 3.09
CA GLY A 72 8.89 -6.86 4.19
C GLY A 72 10.10 -7.40 4.98
N SER A 73 10.28 -8.73 5.00
CA SER A 73 11.35 -9.40 5.74
C SER A 73 12.67 -9.45 4.97
N GLN A 74 12.69 -9.11 3.69
CA GLN A 74 13.91 -9.06 2.91
C GLN A 74 14.80 -7.91 3.40
N PRO A 75 16.15 -8.07 3.38
CA PRO A 75 17.06 -6.96 3.66
C PRO A 75 16.75 -5.79 2.72
N ALA A 76 16.89 -4.55 3.22
CA ALA A 76 16.85 -3.38 2.34
C ALA A 76 17.91 -3.60 1.24
N GLN A 77 17.51 -3.54 -0.02
CA GLN A 77 18.51 -3.47 -1.08
C GLN A 77 19.21 -2.14 -0.90
N ASP A 78 20.52 -2.17 -0.63
CA ASP A 78 21.33 -0.95 -0.63
C ASP A 78 21.05 -0.24 -1.94
N ALA A 79 20.54 1.00 -1.85
CA ALA A 79 20.29 1.82 -3.01
C ALA A 79 21.60 1.92 -3.79
N GLN A 80 21.67 1.26 -4.94
CA GLN A 80 22.82 1.39 -5.82
C GLN A 80 22.96 2.88 -6.14
N PRO A 81 24.14 3.49 -5.91
CA PRO A 81 24.33 4.89 -6.23
C PRO A 81 24.04 5.08 -7.72
N ALA A 82 23.19 6.06 -8.02
CA ALA A 82 22.95 6.50 -9.38
C ALA A 82 24.30 6.84 -10.02
N GLN A 83 24.57 6.24 -11.18
CA GLN A 83 25.76 6.51 -11.99
C GLN A 83 25.65 7.87 -12.67
#